data_AF-A0A517NH92-F1
#
_entry.id   AF-A0A517NH92-F1
#
_cell.length_a   1.000
_cell.length_b   1.000
_cell.length_c   1.000
_cell.angle_alpha   90.00
_cell.angle_beta   90.00
_cell.angle_gamma   90.00
#
_symmetry.space_group_name_H-M   'P 1'
#
loop_
_entity.id
_entity.type
_entity.pdbx_description
1 polymer ?
#
loop_
_entity_poly.entity_id
_entity_poly.type
_entity_poly.pdbx_seq_one_letter_code
_entity_poly.pdbx_strand_id
1 'polypeptide(L)'
;MPDAVPSDSNRRSRPLMAAAAVALALLPFAALECGVRRWAPLLPMVDADPVAGYQELPPLFQFVDDADGPADDVTNASGGRWQIAESRMNFFRPASFAATKSPHTRRVFVLGGSTVQGRPFSTQTAFPNWLRLKLETADPKHHYEVVNCGGVSYASYRVAKILDEVLRHKPDAIVLYTGHNEFLEDRSYQHVRKLGTARRVVTRAASYWKTVGWLQSLASAPSQSPPSQPASQLPLAGRPLASEVDTRLDHIGGMDLYQRDPEWRRSVEQQFAATLQRMIRATSAANVPLIVCVPACDLVNTPPFKVDDLATGDAYRRGKELWDAGGSAAEAKQWLTQARDDDLCPLRATSTIIDTVRDACAIAEIPMVDVPQCLDQRSGSGARVPDGIADPEFFADHVHPTVAGHQRIAAAVADRFEELGWCQFDDASEAEFQLQVASVMQSLDETYFARGRQRLQGLRRWAAGRAATPIAEDEKALE
;
A
#
# COMPACT_ATOMS: atom_id res chain seq x y z
N MET A 1 -40.00 81.03 2.20
CA MET A 1 -40.15 79.75 2.94
C MET A 1 -39.75 78.64 1.98
N PRO A 2 -38.49 78.17 1.98
CA PRO A 2 -38.10 76.99 1.25
C PRO A 2 -38.20 75.75 2.16
N ASP A 3 -38.91 74.73 1.66
CA ASP A 3 -39.05 73.42 2.26
C ASP A 3 -37.69 72.71 2.38
N ALA A 4 -37.42 72.19 3.58
CA ALA A 4 -36.24 71.39 3.86
C ALA A 4 -36.36 70.02 3.20
N VAL A 5 -35.52 69.75 2.20
CA VAL A 5 -35.28 68.42 1.65
C VAL A 5 -34.53 67.58 2.70
N PRO A 6 -35.03 66.40 3.11
CA PRO A 6 -34.32 65.56 4.07
C PRO A 6 -33.03 65.01 3.45
N SER A 7 -31.92 65.13 4.18
CA SER A 7 -30.59 64.72 3.74
C SER A 7 -30.48 63.19 3.61
N ASP A 8 -30.05 62.75 2.43
CA ASP A 8 -29.88 61.34 2.03
C ASP A 8 -28.60 60.69 2.62
N SER A 9 -28.21 61.08 3.85
CA SER A 9 -27.00 60.57 4.52
C SER A 9 -27.19 59.19 5.16
N ASN A 10 -28.44 58.73 5.31
CA ASN A 10 -28.79 57.49 6.01
C ASN A 10 -28.85 56.23 5.12
N ARG A 11 -28.65 56.34 3.80
CA ARG A 11 -28.62 55.17 2.90
C ARG A 11 -27.25 54.52 2.79
N ARG A 12 -26.16 55.27 3.01
CA ARG A 12 -24.77 54.74 2.91
C ARG A 12 -24.26 54.07 4.20
N SER A 13 -24.85 54.39 5.35
CA SER A 13 -24.46 53.81 6.66
C SER A 13 -25.06 52.44 6.93
N ARG A 14 -26.17 52.07 6.28
CA ARG A 14 -26.85 50.78 6.45
C ARG A 14 -26.01 49.55 6.09
N PRO A 15 -25.32 49.49 4.93
CA PRO A 15 -24.45 48.35 4.62
C PRO A 15 -23.22 48.31 5.54
N LEU A 16 -22.72 49.47 5.98
CA LEU A 16 -21.62 49.58 6.94
C LEU A 16 -22.03 49.09 8.34
N MET A 17 -23.23 49.45 8.83
CA MET A 17 -23.76 48.95 10.09
C MET A 17 -24.07 47.44 10.03
N ALA A 18 -24.58 46.95 8.89
CA ALA A 18 -24.79 45.52 8.68
C ALA A 18 -23.46 44.76 8.65
N ALA A 19 -22.45 45.27 7.95
CA ALA A 19 -21.11 44.68 7.94
C ALA A 19 -20.45 44.73 9.33
N ALA A 20 -20.62 45.84 10.08
CA ALA A 20 -20.13 45.96 11.44
C ALA A 20 -20.83 44.98 12.39
N ALA A 21 -22.15 44.79 12.27
CA ALA A 21 -22.90 43.82 13.05
C ALA A 21 -22.49 42.38 12.73
N VAL A 22 -22.25 42.06 11.46
CA VAL A 22 -21.73 40.75 11.05
C VAL A 22 -20.31 40.54 11.58
N ALA A 23 -19.42 41.53 11.47
CA ALA A 23 -18.07 41.45 12.03
C ALA A 23 -18.09 41.26 13.56
N LEU A 24 -18.96 42.00 14.26
CA LEU A 24 -19.14 41.88 15.71
C LEU A 24 -19.68 40.49 16.09
N ALA A 25 -20.59 39.93 15.30
CA ALA A 25 -21.12 38.58 15.50
C ALA A 25 -20.08 37.47 15.20
N LEU A 26 -19.08 37.74 14.35
CA LEU A 26 -18.01 36.80 14.02
C LEU A 26 -16.80 36.89 14.97
N LEU A 27 -16.64 37.99 15.71
CA LEU A 27 -15.55 38.18 16.69
C LEU A 27 -15.40 37.02 17.70
N PRO A 28 -16.47 36.46 18.29
CA PRO A 28 -16.33 35.33 19.22
C PRO A 28 -15.75 34.09 18.55
N PHE A 29 -16.11 33.82 17.29
CA PHE A 29 -15.59 32.68 16.52
C PHE A 29 -14.13 32.90 16.13
N ALA A 30 -13.76 34.13 15.76
CA ALA A 30 -12.37 34.49 15.48
C ALA A 30 -11.49 34.39 16.74
N ALA A 31 -12.01 34.85 17.90
CA ALA A 31 -11.32 34.74 19.18
C ALA A 31 -11.17 33.27 19.63
N LEU A 32 -12.21 32.45 19.43
CA LEU A 32 -12.17 31.01 19.70
C LEU A 32 -11.15 30.29 18.81
N GLU A 33 -11.15 30.55 17.50
CA GLU A 33 -10.18 29.96 16.56
C GLU A 33 -8.74 30.40 16.89
N CYS A 34 -8.51 31.67 17.27
CA CYS A 34 -7.20 32.14 17.74
C CYS A 34 -6.80 31.46 19.06
N GLY A 35 -7.73 31.28 19.98
CA GLY A 35 -7.52 30.56 21.24
C GLY A 35 -7.13 29.11 21.00
N VAL A 36 -7.88 28.38 20.18
CA VAL A 36 -7.58 26.99 19.79
C VAL A 36 -6.22 26.92 19.09
N ARG A 37 -5.90 27.85 18.17
CA ARG A 37 -4.59 27.89 17.49
C ARG A 37 -3.41 28.10 18.42
N ARG A 38 -3.61 28.83 19.52
CA ARG A 38 -2.55 29.21 20.47
C ARG A 38 -2.35 28.18 21.59
N TRP A 39 -3.43 27.56 22.05
CA TRP A 39 -3.45 26.76 23.28
C TRP A 39 -3.85 25.30 23.08
N ALA A 40 -4.52 24.94 21.97
CA ALA A 40 -4.72 23.54 21.65
C ALA A 40 -3.40 22.95 21.12
N PRO A 41 -3.08 21.68 21.46
CA PRO A 41 -1.89 21.01 20.95
C PRO A 41 -1.84 21.12 19.43
N LEU A 42 -0.62 21.28 18.88
CA LEU A 42 -0.37 21.37 17.45
C LEU A 42 -0.84 20.09 16.75
N LEU A 43 -2.10 20.06 16.33
CA LEU A 43 -2.53 19.13 15.29
C LEU A 43 -1.91 19.63 13.98
N PRO A 44 -1.19 18.77 13.23
CA PRO A 44 -0.54 19.14 11.99
C PRO A 44 -1.56 19.76 11.02
N MET A 45 -1.14 20.77 10.26
CA MET A 45 -1.99 21.39 9.25
C MET A 45 -2.44 20.33 8.24
N VAL A 46 -3.74 20.04 8.28
CA VAL A 46 -4.41 19.06 7.43
C VAL A 46 -4.65 19.68 6.06
N ASP A 47 -4.05 19.09 5.01
CA ASP A 47 -4.56 19.29 3.66
C ASP A 47 -5.84 18.45 3.52
N ALA A 48 -6.97 19.14 3.53
CA ALA A 48 -8.28 18.51 3.46
C ALA A 48 -8.54 18.02 2.03
N ASP A 49 -8.08 16.80 1.72
CA ASP A 49 -8.66 16.02 0.64
C ASP A 49 -10.04 15.49 1.11
N PRO A 50 -11.15 15.99 0.55
CA PRO A 50 -12.50 15.56 0.92
C PRO A 50 -12.80 14.09 0.56
N VAL A 51 -11.87 13.41 -0.12
CA VAL A 51 -11.97 11.98 -0.46
C VAL A 51 -11.33 11.08 0.60
N ALA A 52 -10.53 11.61 1.53
CA ALA A 52 -9.76 10.80 2.47
C ALA A 52 -10.02 11.17 3.94
N GLY A 53 -10.95 10.47 4.59
CA GLY A 53 -11.04 10.41 6.05
C GLY A 53 -9.88 9.61 6.67
N TYR A 54 -8.68 9.66 6.12
CA TYR A 54 -7.62 8.68 6.32
C TYR A 54 -6.38 9.27 7.03
N GLN A 55 -6.62 10.06 8.06
CA GLN A 55 -5.64 11.08 8.46
C GLN A 55 -4.52 10.64 9.38
N GLU A 56 -4.52 9.46 10.01
CA GLU A 56 -3.52 9.17 11.04
C GLU A 56 -3.04 7.71 11.02
N LEU A 57 -2.38 7.29 9.95
CA LEU A 57 -1.41 6.19 10.10
C LEU A 57 -0.21 6.75 10.86
N PRO A 58 0.24 6.13 11.96
CA PRO A 58 1.48 6.54 12.62
C PRO A 58 2.65 6.46 11.62
N PRO A 59 3.75 7.19 11.84
CA PRO A 59 4.96 7.02 11.07
C PRO A 59 5.42 5.56 11.06
N LEU A 60 5.96 5.11 9.93
CA LEU A 60 6.58 3.80 9.81
C LEU A 60 7.92 3.78 10.54
N PHE A 61 8.70 4.85 10.41
CA PHE A 61 10.04 4.95 10.97
C PHE A 61 10.08 5.78 12.26
N GLN A 62 10.91 5.33 13.19
CA GLN A 62 11.33 6.08 14.37
C GLN A 62 12.84 6.33 14.32
N PHE A 63 13.26 7.47 14.85
CA PHE A 63 14.68 7.78 15.02
C PHE A 63 15.22 7.07 16.26
N VAL A 64 16.42 6.50 16.14
CA VAL A 64 17.16 5.87 17.23
C VAL A 64 18.57 6.42 17.21
N ASP A 65 19.05 6.91 18.36
CA ASP A 65 20.43 7.34 18.50
C ASP A 65 21.34 6.11 18.58
N ASP A 66 22.46 6.12 17.84
CA ASP A 66 23.35 4.95 17.74
C ASP A 66 24.10 4.67 19.05
N ALA A 67 24.07 5.60 20.01
CA ALA A 67 24.55 5.37 21.38
C ALA A 67 23.72 4.30 22.14
N ASP A 68 22.47 4.08 21.75
CA ASP A 68 21.52 3.18 22.44
C ASP A 68 21.20 1.90 21.64
N GLY A 69 21.87 1.66 20.51
CA GLY A 69 21.57 0.57 19.59
C GLY A 69 22.64 -0.54 19.47
N PRO A 70 22.27 -1.78 19.07
CA PRO A 70 23.26 -2.80 18.71
C PRO A 70 24.09 -2.35 17.49
N ALA A 71 25.39 -2.65 17.52
CA ALA A 71 26.32 -2.35 16.44
C ALA A 71 26.14 -3.33 15.27
N ASP A 72 25.31 -2.96 14.29
CA ASP A 72 25.22 -3.66 13.01
C ASP A 72 26.00 -2.89 11.92
N ASP A 73 26.25 -3.53 10.76
CA ASP A 73 27.12 -3.09 9.64
C ASP A 73 26.82 -1.69 9.07
N VAL A 74 25.71 -1.05 9.47
CA VAL A 74 25.28 0.30 9.07
C VAL A 74 25.95 1.42 9.91
N THR A 75 26.70 1.07 10.96
CA THR A 75 27.12 1.99 12.04
C THR A 75 28.33 2.90 11.78
N ASN A 76 28.81 3.04 10.55
CA ASN A 76 29.89 4.00 10.28
C ASN A 76 29.42 5.47 10.12
N ALA A 77 28.16 5.79 10.37
CA ALA A 77 27.65 7.16 10.33
C ALA A 77 27.40 7.70 11.75
N SER A 78 28.21 8.67 12.18
CA SER A 78 27.92 9.46 13.38
C SER A 78 26.60 10.21 13.17
N GLY A 79 25.54 9.90 13.92
CA GLY A 79 24.29 10.69 13.88
C GLY A 79 22.96 9.95 13.96
N GLY A 80 22.92 8.68 14.36
CA GLY A 80 21.68 7.94 14.57
C GLY A 80 21.13 7.31 13.29
N ARG A 81 20.09 6.50 13.44
CA ARG A 81 19.42 5.78 12.36
C ARG A 81 17.91 5.94 12.43
N TRP A 82 17.27 5.82 11.28
CA TRP A 82 15.84 5.55 11.21
C TRP A 82 15.63 4.05 11.13
N GLN A 83 14.68 3.52 11.90
CA GLN A 83 14.29 2.12 11.83
C GLN A 83 12.77 2.00 11.88
N ILE A 84 12.23 0.94 11.29
CA ILE A 84 10.80 0.64 11.43
C ILE A 84 10.47 0.53 12.92
N ALA A 85 9.44 1.25 13.35
CA ALA A 85 9.06 1.34 14.76
C ALA A 85 8.57 -0.02 15.29
N GLU A 86 8.87 -0.32 16.55
CA GLU A 86 8.50 -1.61 17.18
C GLU A 86 6.99 -1.85 17.12
N SER A 87 6.20 -0.79 17.29
CA SER A 87 4.73 -0.79 17.17
C SER A 87 4.20 -1.17 15.77
N ARG A 88 5.09 -1.33 14.78
CA ARG A 88 4.76 -1.70 13.39
C ARG A 88 5.17 -3.14 13.04
N MET A 89 5.85 -3.87 13.94
CA MET A 89 6.41 -5.19 13.63
C MET A 89 5.37 -6.31 13.46
N ASN A 90 4.13 -6.07 13.88
CA ASN A 90 2.95 -6.87 13.55
C ASN A 90 2.75 -7.00 12.02
N PHE A 91 2.95 -5.92 11.26
CA PHE A 91 2.74 -5.91 9.80
C PHE A 91 4.02 -5.83 8.97
N PHE A 92 5.11 -5.35 9.55
CA PHE A 92 6.38 -5.12 8.87
C PHE A 92 7.48 -6.07 9.38
N ARG A 93 8.66 -5.94 8.79
CA ARG A 93 9.88 -6.61 9.27
C ARG A 93 10.93 -5.55 9.55
N PRO A 94 11.95 -5.85 10.38
CA PRO A 94 13.01 -4.89 10.65
C PRO A 94 13.65 -4.36 9.37
N ALA A 95 13.72 -3.03 9.27
CA ALA A 95 14.48 -2.32 8.25
C ALA A 95 14.95 -1.00 8.85
N SER A 96 16.16 -0.58 8.49
CA SER A 96 16.77 0.66 8.98
C SER A 96 17.67 1.29 7.92
N PHE A 97 17.99 2.56 8.11
CA PHE A 97 18.92 3.32 7.27
C PHE A 97 19.51 4.49 8.07
N ALA A 98 20.68 4.98 7.65
CA ALA A 98 21.37 6.06 8.36
C ALA A 98 20.54 7.35 8.34
N ALA A 99 20.47 8.06 9.47
CA ALA A 99 19.75 9.33 9.52
C ALA A 99 20.41 10.39 8.64
N THR A 100 21.74 10.38 8.62
CA THR A 100 22.54 11.19 7.70
C THR A 100 23.00 10.34 6.53
N LYS A 101 22.47 10.64 5.34
CA LYS A 101 22.86 9.96 4.10
C LYS A 101 24.24 10.44 3.65
N SER A 102 25.19 9.52 3.52
CA SER A 102 26.53 9.80 2.99
C SER A 102 26.47 10.12 1.48
N PRO A 103 27.38 10.95 0.94
CA PRO A 103 27.48 11.20 -0.51
C PRO A 103 27.72 9.94 -1.37
N HIS A 104 28.28 8.88 -0.78
CA HIS A 104 28.53 7.60 -1.45
C HIS A 104 27.40 6.58 -1.26
N THR A 105 26.27 6.99 -0.68
CA THR A 105 25.14 6.11 -0.40
C THR A 105 24.01 6.34 -1.38
N ARG A 106 23.50 5.25 -1.96
CA ARG A 106 22.25 5.24 -2.74
C ARG A 106 21.12 4.62 -1.92
N ARG A 107 20.03 5.36 -1.75
CA ARG A 107 18.88 5.00 -0.92
C ARG A 107 17.67 4.68 -1.78
N VAL A 108 17.25 3.43 -1.77
CA VAL A 108 16.09 2.92 -2.51
C VAL A 108 15.05 2.46 -1.51
N PHE A 109 13.82 2.98 -1.56
CA PHE A 109 12.71 2.41 -0.79
C PHE A 109 11.86 1.52 -1.68
N VAL A 110 11.59 0.30 -1.21
CA VAL A 110 10.70 -0.64 -1.88
C VAL A 110 9.38 -0.70 -1.13
N LEU A 111 8.30 -0.26 -1.76
CA LEU A 111 6.99 -0.05 -1.16
C LEU A 111 5.98 -1.07 -1.67
N GLY A 112 5.19 -1.66 -0.76
CA GLY A 112 4.11 -2.56 -1.18
C GLY A 112 3.46 -3.36 -0.07
N GLY A 113 2.80 -4.44 -0.48
CA GLY A 113 2.13 -5.39 0.41
C GLY A 113 3.06 -6.48 0.97
N SER A 114 2.47 -7.60 1.36
CA SER A 114 3.15 -8.79 1.86
C SER A 114 4.15 -9.42 0.87
N THR A 115 3.92 -9.26 -0.45
CA THR A 115 4.89 -9.64 -1.48
C THR A 115 6.21 -8.88 -1.31
N VAL A 116 6.17 -7.56 -1.06
CA VAL A 116 7.39 -6.79 -0.80
C VAL A 116 8.04 -7.20 0.51
N GLN A 117 7.22 -7.45 1.55
CA GLN A 117 7.71 -7.90 2.86
C GLN A 117 8.55 -9.19 2.77
N GLY A 118 8.21 -10.09 1.83
CA GLY A 118 8.84 -11.40 1.66
C GLY A 118 8.03 -12.57 2.19
N ARG A 119 6.70 -12.43 2.34
CA ARG A 119 5.85 -13.58 2.69
C ARG A 119 5.94 -14.66 1.60
N PRO A 120 5.83 -15.95 1.97
CA PRO A 120 5.59 -16.46 3.32
C PRO A 120 6.86 -16.58 4.18
N PHE A 121 8.06 -16.42 3.61
CA PHE A 121 9.32 -16.53 4.34
C PHE A 121 9.61 -15.24 5.13
N SER A 122 10.64 -14.47 4.75
CA SER A 122 10.99 -13.19 5.36
C SER A 122 11.97 -12.43 4.45
N THR A 123 12.39 -11.24 4.88
CA THR A 123 13.22 -10.28 4.15
C THR A 123 14.48 -10.88 3.51
N GLN A 124 15.11 -11.88 4.11
CA GLN A 124 16.34 -12.52 3.61
C GLN A 124 16.19 -13.11 2.20
N THR A 125 15.00 -13.64 1.87
CA THR A 125 14.72 -14.22 0.54
C THR A 125 13.74 -13.39 -0.28
N ALA A 126 13.44 -12.16 0.17
CA ALA A 126 12.57 -11.23 -0.52
C ALA A 126 13.32 -10.49 -1.64
N PHE A 127 12.59 -10.14 -2.70
CA PHE A 127 13.19 -9.45 -3.85
C PHE A 127 13.92 -8.12 -3.50
N PRO A 128 13.56 -7.34 -2.46
CA PRO A 128 14.35 -6.18 -2.07
C PRO A 128 15.77 -6.54 -1.62
N ASN A 129 15.96 -7.67 -0.92
CA ASN A 129 17.31 -8.10 -0.51
C ASN A 129 18.10 -8.60 -1.71
N TRP A 130 17.49 -9.36 -2.62
CA TRP A 130 18.14 -9.78 -3.85
C TRP A 130 18.53 -8.59 -4.73
N LEU A 131 17.66 -7.58 -4.85
CA LEU A 131 17.94 -6.34 -5.55
C LEU A 131 19.16 -5.63 -4.94
N ARG A 132 19.24 -5.54 -3.61
CA ARG A 132 20.39 -4.96 -2.91
C ARG A 132 21.70 -5.65 -3.31
N LEU A 133 21.76 -6.98 -3.21
CA LEU A 133 22.96 -7.75 -3.58
C LEU A 133 23.34 -7.54 -5.05
N LYS A 134 22.36 -7.53 -5.97
CA LYS A 134 22.65 -7.26 -7.39
C LYS A 134 23.25 -5.87 -7.59
N LEU A 135 22.67 -4.83 -7.00
CA LEU A 135 23.16 -3.46 -7.15
C LEU A 135 24.56 -3.28 -6.53
N GLU A 136 24.82 -3.85 -5.35
CA GLU A 136 26.13 -3.77 -4.68
C GLU A 136 27.23 -4.50 -5.46
N THR A 137 26.92 -5.66 -6.04
CA THR A 137 27.89 -6.43 -6.84
C THR A 137 28.21 -5.79 -8.18
N ALA A 138 27.25 -5.08 -8.79
CA ALA A 138 27.44 -4.34 -10.05
C ALA A 138 28.02 -2.93 -9.85
N ASP A 139 27.88 -2.33 -8.67
CA ASP A 139 28.40 -1.00 -8.34
C ASP A 139 29.02 -0.98 -6.94
N PRO A 140 30.20 -1.61 -6.76
CA PRO A 140 30.86 -1.70 -5.45
C PRO A 140 31.40 -0.35 -4.94
N LYS A 141 31.29 0.73 -5.73
CA LYS A 141 31.73 2.08 -5.35
C LYS A 141 30.71 2.80 -4.47
N HIS A 142 29.46 2.36 -4.49
CA HIS A 142 28.39 2.93 -3.69
C HIS A 142 27.90 1.95 -2.64
N HIS A 143 27.48 2.49 -1.50
CA HIS A 143 26.74 1.72 -0.50
C HIS A 143 25.24 1.80 -0.81
N TYR A 144 24.55 0.66 -0.84
CA TYR A 144 23.13 0.60 -1.15
C TYR A 144 22.27 0.40 0.09
N GLU A 145 21.43 1.40 0.40
CA GLU A 145 20.34 1.27 1.37
C GLU A 145 19.06 0.90 0.63
N VAL A 146 18.83 -0.39 0.39
CA VAL A 146 17.55 -0.90 -0.15
C VAL A 146 16.60 -1.23 1.01
N VAL A 147 15.72 -0.28 1.33
CA VAL A 147 14.85 -0.34 2.50
C VAL A 147 13.52 -1.00 2.13
N ASN A 148 13.24 -2.16 2.74
CA ASN A 148 11.98 -2.89 2.54
C ASN A 148 10.86 -2.29 3.40
N CYS A 149 9.85 -1.71 2.74
CA CYS A 149 8.65 -1.15 3.38
C CYS A 149 7.37 -1.93 3.01
N GLY A 150 7.48 -3.25 2.91
CA GLY A 150 6.34 -4.12 2.67
C GLY A 150 5.51 -4.39 3.92
N GLY A 151 4.21 -4.08 3.87
CA GLY A 151 3.26 -4.32 4.97
C GLY A 151 2.27 -5.45 4.65
N VAL A 152 2.04 -6.38 5.58
CA VAL A 152 1.05 -7.47 5.40
C VAL A 152 -0.35 -6.87 5.19
N SER A 153 -1.05 -7.31 4.15
CA SER A 153 -2.40 -6.84 3.80
C SER A 153 -2.50 -5.34 3.42
N TYR A 154 -1.38 -4.64 3.20
CA TYR A 154 -1.39 -3.22 2.84
C TYR A 154 -1.90 -3.01 1.40
N ALA A 155 -2.98 -2.24 1.27
CA ALA A 155 -3.51 -1.72 0.01
C ALA A 155 -2.84 -0.38 -0.38
N SER A 156 -3.03 0.03 -1.63
CA SER A 156 -2.42 1.21 -2.26
C SER A 156 -2.57 2.49 -1.45
N TYR A 157 -3.72 2.74 -0.82
CA TYR A 157 -3.94 3.97 -0.03
C TYR A 157 -3.12 4.00 1.25
N ARG A 158 -2.84 2.85 1.88
CA ARG A 158 -1.92 2.75 3.02
C ARG A 158 -0.48 2.89 2.55
N VAL A 159 -0.12 2.23 1.44
CA VAL A 159 1.22 2.34 0.82
C VAL A 159 1.53 3.79 0.43
N ALA A 160 0.57 4.52 -0.09
CA ALA A 160 0.76 5.90 -0.49
C ALA A 160 1.03 6.85 0.70
N LYS A 161 0.64 6.49 1.93
CA LYS A 161 1.06 7.23 3.15
C LYS A 161 2.50 6.94 3.53
N ILE A 162 2.95 5.70 3.35
CA ILE A 162 4.36 5.34 3.50
C ILE A 162 5.18 6.09 2.46
N LEU A 163 4.71 6.22 1.22
CA LEU A 163 5.37 7.05 0.20
C LEU A 163 5.55 8.51 0.67
N ASP A 164 4.47 9.14 1.16
CA ASP A 164 4.50 10.51 1.68
C ASP A 164 5.54 10.67 2.80
N GLU A 165 5.77 9.63 3.61
CA GLU A 165 6.82 9.59 4.62
C GLU A 165 8.22 9.42 4.02
N VAL A 166 8.47 8.37 3.21
CA VAL A 166 9.81 8.05 2.72
C VAL A 166 10.39 9.12 1.81
N LEU A 167 9.56 9.90 1.11
CA LEU A 167 10.01 11.04 0.32
C LEU A 167 10.74 12.11 1.17
N ARG A 168 10.46 12.20 2.48
CA ARG A 168 11.17 13.09 3.40
C ARG A 168 12.56 12.58 3.79
N HIS A 169 12.86 11.32 3.50
CA HIS A 169 14.13 10.67 3.83
C HIS A 169 15.13 10.64 2.66
N LYS A 170 14.96 11.53 1.68
CA LYS A 170 15.87 11.74 0.53
C LYS A 170 16.19 10.45 -0.26
N PRO A 171 15.17 9.73 -0.74
CA PRO A 171 15.37 8.57 -1.61
C PRO A 171 16.02 8.99 -2.93
N ASP A 172 16.87 8.12 -3.48
CA ASP A 172 17.35 8.22 -4.87
C ASP A 172 16.45 7.48 -5.85
N ALA A 173 15.68 6.49 -5.37
CA ALA A 173 14.66 5.83 -6.16
C ALA A 173 13.58 5.21 -5.27
N ILE A 174 12.40 5.01 -5.85
CA ILE A 174 11.30 4.23 -5.27
C ILE A 174 10.99 3.05 -6.19
N VAL A 175 10.80 1.87 -5.60
CA VAL A 175 10.23 0.70 -6.28
C VAL A 175 8.85 0.43 -5.67
N LEU A 176 7.80 0.35 -6.49
CA LEU A 176 6.41 0.19 -6.03
C LEU A 176 5.81 -1.13 -6.53
N TYR A 177 5.33 -1.99 -5.63
CA TYR A 177 4.54 -3.19 -5.95
C TYR A 177 3.24 -3.17 -5.13
N THR A 178 2.10 -2.90 -5.75
CA THR A 178 0.80 -2.83 -5.06
C THR A 178 -0.37 -3.27 -5.95
N GLY A 179 -1.52 -3.59 -5.34
CA GLY A 179 -2.76 -3.92 -6.07
C GLY A 179 -3.51 -5.17 -5.59
N HIS A 180 -2.86 -6.12 -4.90
CA HIS A 180 -3.54 -7.35 -4.45
C HIS A 180 -4.59 -7.10 -3.36
N ASN A 181 -4.34 -6.13 -2.48
CA ASN A 181 -5.10 -5.97 -1.24
C ASN A 181 -6.25 -4.97 -1.35
N GLU A 182 -6.60 -4.52 -2.57
CA GLU A 182 -7.52 -3.39 -2.73
C GLU A 182 -8.94 -3.67 -2.20
N PHE A 183 -9.36 -4.93 -2.20
CA PHE A 183 -10.71 -5.33 -1.81
C PHE A 183 -10.81 -5.87 -0.37
N LEU A 184 -9.71 -5.88 0.41
CA LEU A 184 -9.69 -6.53 1.72
C LEU A 184 -10.45 -5.78 2.81
N GLU A 185 -10.40 -4.45 2.83
CA GLU A 185 -11.01 -3.64 3.90
C GLU A 185 -12.36 -3.04 3.44
N ASP A 186 -13.29 -2.86 4.38
CA ASP A 186 -14.58 -2.25 4.06
C ASP A 186 -14.46 -0.73 3.89
N ARG A 187 -14.51 -0.26 2.64
CA ARG A 187 -14.41 1.17 2.30
C ARG A 187 -15.80 1.83 2.29
N SER A 188 -16.28 2.23 3.46
CA SER A 188 -17.59 2.90 3.63
C SER A 188 -17.62 4.32 3.02
N TYR A 189 -18.00 4.44 1.73
CA TYR A 189 -18.23 5.74 1.05
C TYR A 189 -19.66 6.00 0.59
N GLN A 190 -20.59 5.07 0.78
CA GLN A 190 -21.98 5.26 0.35
C GLN A 190 -22.64 6.52 0.96
N HIS A 191 -22.15 7.00 2.12
CA HIS A 191 -22.66 8.23 2.75
C HIS A 191 -22.03 9.54 2.23
N VAL A 192 -20.81 9.52 1.69
CA VAL A 192 -20.14 10.75 1.20
C VAL A 192 -20.69 11.17 -0.16
N ARG A 193 -21.05 10.21 -1.03
CA ARG A 193 -21.61 10.49 -2.36
C ARG A 193 -23.02 11.09 -2.31
N LYS A 194 -23.77 10.92 -1.20
CA LYS A 194 -25.10 11.53 -0.99
C LYS A 194 -25.06 13.02 -0.59
N LEU A 195 -23.87 13.59 -0.37
CA LEU A 195 -23.72 14.99 0.01
C LEU A 195 -23.56 15.87 -1.24
N GLY A 196 -24.60 16.66 -1.57
CA GLY A 196 -24.59 17.59 -2.70
C GLY A 196 -23.38 18.54 -2.70
N THR A 197 -23.00 19.05 -3.87
CA THR A 197 -21.78 19.85 -4.11
C THR A 197 -21.59 21.00 -3.11
N ALA A 198 -22.67 21.69 -2.73
CA ALA A 198 -22.62 22.76 -1.73
C ALA A 198 -22.15 22.27 -0.35
N ARG A 199 -22.60 21.08 0.08
CA ARG A 199 -22.22 20.51 1.37
C ARG A 199 -20.78 20.01 1.36
N ARG A 200 -20.26 19.52 0.23
CA ARG A 200 -18.82 19.21 0.05
C ARG A 200 -17.92 20.43 0.20
N VAL A 201 -18.32 21.57 -0.37
CA VAL A 201 -17.58 22.84 -0.22
C VAL A 201 -17.62 23.32 1.23
N VAL A 202 -18.77 23.24 1.90
CA VAL A 202 -18.92 23.64 3.31
C VAL A 202 -18.12 22.72 4.24
N THR A 203 -18.19 21.40 4.05
CA THR A 203 -17.39 20.44 4.85
C THR A 203 -15.90 20.66 4.63
N ARG A 204 -15.45 20.95 3.40
CA ARG A 204 -14.06 21.28 3.09
C ARG A 204 -13.62 22.60 3.74
N ALA A 205 -14.46 23.63 3.71
CA ALA A 205 -14.19 24.88 4.39
C ALA A 205 -14.10 24.70 5.92
N ALA A 206 -14.98 23.88 6.48
CA ALA A 206 -15.02 23.57 7.91
C ALA A 206 -13.81 22.74 8.38
N SER A 207 -13.26 21.85 7.55
CA SER A 207 -12.04 21.08 7.89
C SER A 207 -10.77 21.93 7.98
N TYR A 208 -10.76 23.15 7.44
CA TYR A 208 -9.64 24.09 7.62
C TYR A 208 -9.70 24.86 8.95
N TRP A 209 -10.77 24.71 9.74
CA TRP A 209 -10.97 25.41 11.02
C TRP A 209 -10.56 24.50 12.17
N LYS A 210 -9.54 24.89 12.95
CA LYS A 210 -9.02 24.05 14.05
C LYS A 210 -10.06 23.82 15.14
N THR A 211 -10.99 24.75 15.31
CA THR A 211 -12.12 24.63 16.24
C THR A 211 -13.01 23.43 15.91
N VAL A 212 -13.21 23.11 14.63
CA VAL A 212 -14.03 21.95 14.19
C VAL A 212 -13.33 20.64 14.53
N GLY A 213 -12.02 20.54 14.25
CA GLY A 213 -11.22 19.38 14.62
C GLY A 213 -11.16 19.16 16.15
N TRP A 214 -11.06 20.25 16.92
CA TRP A 214 -11.10 20.18 18.39
C TRP A 214 -12.46 19.70 18.92
N LEU A 215 -13.59 20.22 18.41
CA LEU A 215 -14.92 19.76 18.79
C LEU A 215 -15.17 18.28 18.45
N GLN A 216 -14.67 17.81 17.31
CA GLN A 216 -14.74 16.39 16.94
C GLN A 216 -13.95 15.51 17.91
N SER A 217 -12.78 15.96 18.36
CA SER A 217 -11.97 15.23 19.35
C SER A 217 -12.68 15.03 20.69
N LEU A 218 -13.45 16.02 21.16
CA LEU A 218 -14.28 15.92 22.37
C LEU A 218 -15.42 14.91 22.23
N ALA A 219 -15.98 14.77 21.03
CA ALA A 219 -17.04 13.79 20.75
C ALA A 219 -16.52 12.35 20.63
N SER A 220 -15.20 12.15 20.46
CA SER A 220 -14.55 10.84 20.35
C SER A 220 -13.86 10.35 21.63
N ALA A 221 -14.05 11.03 22.77
CA ALA A 221 -13.48 10.60 24.04
C ALA A 221 -14.01 9.20 24.46
N PRO A 222 -13.16 8.28 24.96
CA PRO A 222 -13.57 6.90 25.23
C PRO A 222 -14.56 6.84 26.39
N SER A 223 -15.78 6.37 26.14
CA SER A 223 -16.69 5.94 27.19
C SER A 223 -16.22 4.59 27.74
N GLN A 224 -15.85 4.55 29.02
CA GLN A 224 -15.61 3.31 29.76
C GLN A 224 -16.96 2.61 30.01
N SER A 225 -17.39 1.73 29.11
CA SER A 225 -18.49 0.81 29.35
C SER A 225 -18.25 -0.49 28.55
N PRO A 226 -18.49 -1.68 29.13
CA PRO A 226 -18.18 -2.96 28.48
C PRO A 226 -19.13 -3.23 27.29
N PRO A 227 -18.66 -3.96 26.25
CA PRO A 227 -19.40 -4.13 25.02
C PRO A 227 -20.55 -5.13 25.22
N SER A 228 -21.78 -4.60 25.21
CA SER A 228 -23.00 -5.41 25.14
C SER A 228 -23.73 -5.09 23.83
N GLN A 229 -23.70 -6.05 22.90
CA GLN A 229 -24.47 -6.14 21.65
C GLN A 229 -24.18 -5.13 20.51
N PRO A 230 -24.25 -5.58 19.24
CA PRO A 230 -23.91 -4.75 18.08
C PRO A 230 -25.06 -3.79 17.79
N ALA A 231 -24.96 -2.57 18.34
CA ALA A 231 -25.80 -1.47 17.87
C ALA A 231 -25.39 -1.12 16.45
N SER A 232 -26.35 -1.24 15.53
CA SER A 232 -26.34 -0.65 14.19
C SER A 232 -26.07 0.85 14.28
N GLN A 233 -24.81 1.25 14.29
CA GLN A 233 -24.39 2.65 14.26
C GLN A 233 -23.97 3.02 12.84
N LEU A 234 -24.74 3.92 12.25
CA LEU A 234 -24.43 4.63 11.01
C LEU A 234 -22.95 5.09 11.00
N PRO A 235 -22.13 4.71 10.00
CA PRO A 235 -20.76 5.21 9.90
C PRO A 235 -20.80 6.69 9.48
N LEU A 236 -20.45 7.59 10.41
CA LEU A 236 -20.10 8.96 10.07
C LEU A 236 -18.84 8.94 9.19
N ALA A 237 -18.90 9.59 8.03
CA ALA A 237 -17.73 9.82 7.19
C ALA A 237 -16.64 10.57 7.98
N GLY A 238 -15.42 10.03 8.00
CA GLY A 238 -14.25 10.69 8.61
C GLY A 238 -13.62 10.02 9.83
N ARG A 239 -13.86 8.73 10.12
CA ARG A 239 -13.03 8.02 11.11
C ARG A 239 -11.60 7.84 10.58
N PRO A 240 -10.56 8.17 11.37
CA PRO A 240 -9.16 7.95 10.98
C PRO A 240 -8.92 6.47 10.65
N LEU A 241 -7.99 6.18 9.73
CA LEU A 241 -7.52 4.81 9.53
C LEU A 241 -7.02 4.29 10.87
N ALA A 242 -7.49 3.11 11.27
CA ALA A 242 -6.83 2.39 12.34
C ALA A 242 -5.35 2.18 11.95
N SER A 243 -4.47 2.31 12.95
CA SER A 243 -3.04 2.02 12.78
C SER A 243 -2.81 0.61 12.22
N GLU A 244 -3.71 -0.31 12.57
CA GLU A 244 -3.73 -1.69 12.12
C GLU A 244 -4.59 -1.87 10.86
N VAL A 245 -4.24 -2.88 10.06
CA VAL A 245 -5.06 -3.31 8.94
C VAL A 245 -6.23 -4.12 9.49
N ASP A 246 -7.46 -3.82 9.05
CA ASP A 246 -8.66 -4.51 9.49
C ASP A 246 -9.40 -5.06 8.26
N THR A 247 -9.11 -6.31 7.92
CA THR A 247 -9.67 -6.94 6.73
C THR A 247 -11.02 -7.58 7.01
N ARG A 248 -11.89 -7.68 6.00
CA ARG A 248 -13.18 -8.37 6.12
C ARG A 248 -13.02 -9.80 6.62
N LEU A 249 -12.00 -10.51 6.18
CA LEU A 249 -11.73 -11.91 6.55
C LEU A 249 -11.24 -12.08 7.99
N ASP A 250 -10.82 -11.01 8.67
CA ASP A 250 -10.39 -11.08 10.07
C ASP A 250 -11.58 -11.28 11.03
N HIS A 251 -12.80 -11.01 10.56
CA HIS A 251 -14.03 -11.13 11.34
C HIS A 251 -14.68 -12.51 11.17
N ILE A 252 -15.35 -13.00 12.23
CA ILE A 252 -16.18 -14.22 12.13
C ILE A 252 -17.29 -13.98 11.10
N GLY A 253 -17.40 -14.88 10.11
CA GLY A 253 -18.31 -14.69 8.98
C GLY A 253 -17.82 -13.67 7.95
N GLY A 254 -16.56 -13.25 8.01
CA GLY A 254 -15.95 -12.29 7.09
C GLY A 254 -16.08 -12.65 5.61
N MET A 255 -16.05 -13.95 5.30
CA MET A 255 -16.30 -14.45 3.95
C MET A 255 -17.71 -14.09 3.44
N ASP A 256 -18.71 -14.00 4.31
CA ASP A 256 -20.09 -13.66 3.95
C ASP A 256 -20.27 -12.18 3.59
N LEU A 257 -19.33 -11.33 4.01
CA LEU A 257 -19.28 -9.90 3.65
C LEU A 257 -18.89 -9.67 2.19
N TYR A 258 -18.27 -10.65 1.54
CA TYR A 258 -17.96 -10.60 0.11
C TYR A 258 -19.20 -10.98 -0.71
N GLN A 259 -19.92 -9.97 -1.18
CA GLN A 259 -21.11 -10.12 -2.02
C GLN A 259 -20.90 -9.38 -3.34
N ARG A 260 -21.65 -9.79 -4.37
CA ARG A 260 -21.59 -9.14 -5.68
C ARG A 260 -22.09 -7.70 -5.57
N ASP A 261 -21.17 -6.75 -5.57
CA ASP A 261 -21.47 -5.31 -5.60
C ASP A 261 -20.62 -4.62 -6.69
N PRO A 262 -21.14 -4.53 -7.93
CA PRO A 262 -20.43 -3.90 -9.04
C PRO A 262 -20.19 -2.38 -8.84
N GLU A 263 -20.99 -1.70 -8.03
CA GLU A 263 -20.79 -0.27 -7.75
C GLU A 263 -19.64 -0.05 -6.78
N TRP A 264 -19.61 -0.83 -5.70
CA TRP A 264 -18.51 -0.83 -4.75
C TRP A 264 -17.20 -1.23 -5.43
N ARG A 265 -17.20 -2.31 -6.23
CA ARG A 265 -16.02 -2.75 -6.98
C ARG A 265 -15.45 -1.65 -7.87
N ARG A 266 -16.29 -1.03 -8.71
CA ARG A 266 -15.87 0.10 -9.56
C ARG A 266 -15.34 1.28 -8.74
N SER A 267 -15.92 1.54 -7.57
CA SER A 267 -15.43 2.59 -6.67
C SER A 267 -14.04 2.28 -6.12
N VAL A 268 -13.76 1.02 -5.75
CA VAL A 268 -12.43 0.58 -5.29
C VAL A 268 -11.40 0.72 -6.41
N GLU A 269 -11.74 0.28 -7.63
CA GLU A 269 -10.88 0.39 -8.82
C GLU A 269 -10.57 1.86 -9.16
N GLN A 270 -11.56 2.75 -9.13
CA GLN A 270 -11.36 4.19 -9.34
C GLN A 270 -10.46 4.83 -8.27
N GLN A 271 -10.59 4.41 -7.02
CA GLN A 271 -9.74 4.88 -5.92
C GLN A 271 -8.31 4.41 -6.07
N PHE A 272 -8.11 3.15 -6.48
CA PHE A 272 -6.79 2.62 -6.79
C PHE A 272 -6.12 3.46 -7.88
N ALA A 273 -6.83 3.73 -8.99
CA ALA A 273 -6.32 4.57 -10.07
C ALA A 273 -5.93 5.98 -9.59
N ALA A 274 -6.82 6.64 -8.82
CA ALA A 274 -6.53 7.96 -8.27
C ALA A 274 -5.34 7.95 -7.30
N THR A 275 -5.20 6.89 -6.50
CA THR A 275 -4.11 6.72 -5.54
C THR A 275 -2.78 6.49 -6.26
N LEU A 276 -2.75 5.63 -7.28
CA LEU A 276 -1.57 5.38 -8.11
C LEU A 276 -1.10 6.66 -8.80
N GLN A 277 -2.02 7.39 -9.43
CA GLN A 277 -1.69 8.69 -10.05
C GLN A 277 -1.18 9.71 -9.02
N ARG A 278 -1.69 9.71 -7.78
CA ARG A 278 -1.18 10.57 -6.70
C ARG A 278 0.26 10.20 -6.34
N MET A 279 0.57 8.90 -6.22
CA MET A 279 1.92 8.43 -5.92
C MET A 279 2.91 8.83 -7.03
N ILE A 280 2.53 8.63 -8.29
CA ILE A 280 3.32 9.04 -9.46
C ILE A 280 3.60 10.55 -9.45
N ARG A 281 2.57 11.38 -9.19
CA ARG A 281 2.77 12.83 -9.11
C ARG A 281 3.68 13.23 -7.95
N ALA A 282 3.57 12.55 -6.81
CA ALA A 282 4.39 12.84 -5.64
C ALA A 282 5.88 12.55 -5.88
N THR A 283 6.20 11.41 -6.51
CA THR A 283 7.59 11.07 -6.86
C THR A 283 8.14 12.00 -7.94
N SER A 284 7.35 12.31 -8.97
CA SER A 284 7.71 13.27 -10.01
C SER A 284 7.98 14.67 -9.44
N ALA A 285 7.11 15.18 -8.57
CA ALA A 285 7.29 16.48 -7.91
C ALA A 285 8.54 16.52 -7.01
N ALA A 286 8.92 15.39 -6.43
CA ALA A 286 10.14 15.24 -5.64
C ALA A 286 11.41 15.03 -6.51
N ASN A 287 11.27 14.90 -7.83
CA ASN A 287 12.34 14.49 -8.75
C ASN A 287 13.01 13.15 -8.36
N VAL A 288 12.19 12.20 -7.88
CA VAL A 288 12.65 10.87 -7.49
C VAL A 288 12.20 9.85 -8.54
N PRO A 289 13.14 9.13 -9.19
CA PRO A 289 12.83 8.00 -10.06
C PRO A 289 11.89 6.99 -9.40
N LEU A 290 10.87 6.58 -10.14
CA LEU A 290 9.91 5.56 -9.72
C LEU A 290 10.01 4.38 -10.69
N ILE A 291 10.09 3.17 -10.14
CA ILE A 291 9.93 1.91 -10.89
C ILE A 291 8.67 1.23 -10.34
N VAL A 292 7.77 0.80 -11.22
CA VAL A 292 6.51 0.16 -10.82
C VAL A 292 6.46 -1.28 -11.28
N CYS A 293 6.20 -2.20 -10.35
CA CYS A 293 6.01 -3.61 -10.61
C CYS A 293 4.51 -3.91 -10.77
N VAL A 294 4.14 -4.48 -11.91
CA VAL A 294 2.78 -4.99 -12.15
C VAL A 294 2.54 -6.20 -11.25
N PRO A 295 1.45 -6.26 -10.46
CA PRO A 295 1.22 -7.39 -9.55
C PRO A 295 0.93 -8.70 -10.32
N ALA A 296 1.59 -9.78 -9.92
CA ALA A 296 1.38 -11.13 -10.46
C ALA A 296 0.68 -12.05 -9.46
N CYS A 297 -0.07 -13.02 -9.97
CA CYS A 297 -0.75 -14.03 -9.18
C CYS A 297 -0.73 -15.38 -9.89
N ASP A 298 -0.86 -16.46 -9.11
CA ASP A 298 -1.06 -17.79 -9.66
C ASP A 298 -2.50 -17.91 -10.20
N LEU A 299 -2.62 -18.04 -11.51
CA LEU A 299 -3.89 -18.27 -12.19
C LEU A 299 -4.27 -19.76 -12.22
N VAL A 300 -3.28 -20.66 -12.20
CA VAL A 300 -3.45 -22.08 -12.53
C VAL A 300 -3.80 -22.90 -11.30
N ASN A 301 -3.11 -22.72 -10.17
CA ASN A 301 -3.37 -23.53 -8.97
C ASN A 301 -4.26 -22.83 -7.95
N THR A 302 -4.79 -21.65 -8.29
CA THR A 302 -5.65 -20.88 -7.39
C THR A 302 -7.07 -20.78 -7.95
N PRO A 303 -8.00 -21.65 -7.50
CA PRO A 303 -9.42 -21.46 -7.79
C PRO A 303 -9.95 -20.17 -7.15
N PRO A 304 -11.11 -19.66 -7.62
CA PRO A 304 -11.79 -18.56 -6.95
C PRO A 304 -12.05 -18.88 -5.47
N PHE A 305 -11.81 -17.90 -4.58
CA PHE A 305 -11.99 -18.06 -3.14
C PHE A 305 -13.46 -18.12 -2.74
N LYS A 306 -14.31 -17.37 -3.44
CA LYS A 306 -15.76 -17.41 -3.25
C LYS A 306 -16.50 -17.33 -4.59
N VAL A 307 -17.45 -18.25 -4.77
CA VAL A 307 -18.33 -18.32 -5.94
C VAL A 307 -19.79 -18.24 -5.50
N ASP A 308 -20.60 -17.46 -6.20
CA ASP A 308 -22.07 -17.38 -6.04
C ASP A 308 -22.83 -17.91 -7.27
N ASP A 309 -22.14 -18.16 -8.38
CA ASP A 309 -22.68 -18.76 -9.60
C ASP A 309 -21.84 -19.95 -10.07
N LEU A 310 -22.48 -20.83 -10.85
CA LEU A 310 -21.79 -21.99 -11.45
C LEU A 310 -20.80 -21.56 -12.54
N ALA A 311 -21.06 -20.43 -13.21
CA ALA A 311 -20.27 -19.95 -14.34
C ALA A 311 -18.81 -19.64 -13.96
N THR A 312 -18.58 -19.04 -12.79
CA THR A 312 -17.25 -18.71 -12.28
C THR A 312 -16.44 -19.97 -11.97
N GLY A 313 -17.08 -20.96 -11.33
CA GLY A 313 -16.46 -22.27 -11.08
C GLY A 313 -16.18 -23.06 -12.36
N ASP A 314 -17.09 -22.99 -13.34
CA ASP A 314 -16.95 -23.62 -14.66
C ASP A 314 -15.81 -22.99 -15.46
N ALA A 315 -15.67 -21.66 -15.42
CA ALA A 315 -14.56 -20.95 -16.06
C ALA A 315 -13.21 -21.44 -15.54
N TYR A 316 -13.04 -21.56 -14.21
CA TYR A 316 -11.79 -22.08 -13.65
C TYR A 316 -11.51 -23.51 -14.09
N ARG A 317 -12.51 -24.41 -13.99
CA ARG A 317 -12.35 -25.81 -14.41
C ARG A 317 -11.95 -25.91 -15.88
N ARG A 318 -12.63 -25.17 -16.75
CA ARG A 318 -12.34 -25.17 -18.18
C ARG A 318 -10.93 -24.65 -18.49
N GLY A 319 -10.52 -23.56 -17.85
CA GLY A 319 -9.18 -23.00 -17.99
C GLY A 319 -8.10 -23.96 -17.51
N LYS A 320 -8.33 -24.62 -16.36
CA LYS A 320 -7.40 -25.60 -15.79
C LYS A 320 -7.25 -26.84 -16.66
N GLU A 321 -8.35 -27.39 -17.17
CA GLU A 321 -8.33 -28.52 -18.11
C GLU A 321 -7.55 -28.20 -19.39
N LEU A 322 -7.74 -27.00 -19.94
CA LEU A 322 -7.01 -26.55 -21.13
C LEU A 322 -5.50 -26.42 -20.87
N TRP A 323 -5.13 -25.88 -19.71
CA TRP A 323 -3.73 -25.76 -19.29
C TRP A 323 -3.10 -27.15 -19.06
N ASP A 324 -3.76 -28.03 -18.32
CA ASP A 324 -3.29 -29.40 -18.03
C ASP A 324 -3.14 -30.26 -19.30
N ALA A 325 -3.99 -30.03 -20.29
CA ALA A 325 -3.89 -30.70 -21.59
C ALA A 325 -2.69 -30.23 -22.44
N GLY A 326 -1.94 -29.20 -22.00
CA GLY A 326 -0.94 -28.52 -22.82
C GLY A 326 -1.56 -27.91 -24.09
N GLY A 327 -2.84 -27.54 -24.01
CA GLY A 327 -3.64 -27.07 -25.14
C GLY A 327 -3.39 -25.60 -25.51
N SER A 328 -4.43 -24.92 -26.00
CA SER A 328 -4.35 -23.50 -26.36
C SER A 328 -4.13 -22.62 -25.11
N ALA A 329 -2.87 -22.20 -24.88
CA ALA A 329 -2.52 -21.35 -23.75
C ALA A 329 -3.31 -20.03 -23.71
N ALA A 330 -3.65 -19.48 -24.88
CA ALA A 330 -4.48 -18.27 -24.97
C ALA A 330 -5.90 -18.50 -24.44
N GLU A 331 -6.54 -19.62 -24.78
CA GLU A 331 -7.87 -19.96 -24.25
C GLU A 331 -7.81 -20.29 -22.76
N ALA A 332 -6.79 -21.05 -22.33
CA ALA A 332 -6.58 -21.35 -20.91
C ALA A 332 -6.45 -20.05 -20.11
N LYS A 333 -5.60 -19.13 -20.57
CA LYS A 333 -5.41 -17.80 -19.97
C LYS A 333 -6.71 -17.04 -19.88
N GLN A 334 -7.51 -17.00 -20.95
CA GLN A 334 -8.78 -16.28 -20.96
C GLN A 334 -9.73 -16.81 -19.88
N TRP A 335 -9.93 -18.13 -19.80
CA TRP A 335 -10.82 -18.75 -18.82
C TRP A 335 -10.33 -18.58 -17.37
N LEU A 336 -9.03 -18.77 -17.13
CA LEU A 336 -8.44 -18.59 -15.80
C LEU A 336 -8.48 -17.11 -15.36
N THR A 337 -8.26 -16.18 -16.28
CA THR A 337 -8.39 -14.73 -16.03
C THR A 337 -9.82 -14.35 -15.68
N GLN A 338 -10.81 -14.87 -16.43
CA GLN A 338 -12.22 -14.67 -16.12
C GLN A 338 -12.56 -15.18 -14.73
N ALA A 339 -12.15 -16.39 -14.39
CA ALA A 339 -12.41 -16.97 -13.07
C ALA A 339 -11.80 -16.15 -11.92
N ARG A 340 -10.57 -15.63 -12.10
CA ARG A 340 -9.96 -14.70 -11.12
C ARG A 340 -10.77 -13.41 -11.00
N ASP A 341 -11.17 -12.83 -12.12
CA ASP A 341 -11.87 -11.54 -12.13
C ASP A 341 -13.30 -11.63 -11.59
N ASP A 342 -13.96 -12.78 -11.73
CA ASP A 342 -15.30 -13.04 -11.20
C ASP A 342 -15.30 -13.50 -9.74
N ASP A 343 -14.14 -13.75 -9.14
CA ASP A 343 -14.01 -14.13 -7.73
C ASP A 343 -14.67 -13.08 -6.82
N LEU A 344 -15.65 -13.52 -6.04
CA LEU A 344 -16.37 -12.62 -5.12
C LEU A 344 -15.49 -12.11 -3.99
N CYS A 345 -14.46 -12.88 -3.62
CA CYS A 345 -13.48 -12.54 -2.59
C CYS A 345 -12.15 -12.25 -3.29
N PRO A 346 -11.93 -11.03 -3.80
CA PRO A 346 -10.82 -10.76 -4.70
C PRO A 346 -9.56 -10.52 -3.85
N LEU A 347 -8.88 -11.62 -3.51
CA LEU A 347 -7.57 -11.62 -2.84
C LEU A 347 -6.40 -11.49 -3.84
N ARG A 348 -6.72 -11.39 -5.14
CA ARG A 348 -5.78 -11.20 -6.25
C ARG A 348 -6.13 -9.90 -6.96
N ALA A 349 -5.12 -9.22 -7.53
CA ALA A 349 -5.36 -8.03 -8.34
C ALA A 349 -6.17 -8.44 -9.58
N THR A 350 -7.26 -7.71 -9.85
CA THR A 350 -8.14 -7.96 -11.00
C THR A 350 -7.50 -7.41 -12.28
N SER A 351 -8.02 -7.79 -13.46
CA SER A 351 -7.53 -7.21 -14.73
C SER A 351 -7.62 -5.69 -14.71
N THR A 352 -8.71 -5.11 -14.21
CA THR A 352 -8.85 -3.65 -14.08
C THR A 352 -7.72 -3.01 -13.28
N ILE A 353 -7.32 -3.61 -12.16
CA ILE A 353 -6.22 -3.12 -11.31
C ILE A 353 -4.88 -3.26 -12.06
N ILE A 354 -4.63 -4.42 -12.67
CA ILE A 354 -3.40 -4.70 -13.43
C ILE A 354 -3.25 -3.73 -14.61
N ASP A 355 -4.30 -3.57 -15.41
CA ASP A 355 -4.31 -2.70 -16.59
C ASP A 355 -4.17 -1.22 -16.18
N THR A 356 -4.79 -0.82 -15.06
CA THR A 356 -4.58 0.52 -14.49
C THR A 356 -3.10 0.78 -14.16
N VAL A 357 -2.37 -0.21 -13.66
CA VAL A 357 -0.92 -0.07 -13.42
C VAL A 357 -0.16 0.12 -14.73
N ARG A 358 -0.42 -0.76 -15.72
CA ARG A 358 0.24 -0.70 -17.03
C ARG A 358 -0.02 0.62 -17.73
N ASP A 359 -1.28 1.04 -17.80
CA ASP A 359 -1.71 2.28 -18.44
C ASP A 359 -1.09 3.50 -17.75
N ALA A 360 -1.09 3.53 -16.42
CA ALA A 360 -0.48 4.64 -15.67
C ALA A 360 1.02 4.75 -15.93
N CYS A 361 1.74 3.63 -16.02
CA CYS A 361 3.17 3.63 -16.34
C CYS A 361 3.43 4.08 -17.78
N ALA A 362 2.62 3.58 -18.74
CA ALA A 362 2.74 3.97 -20.14
C ALA A 362 2.46 5.47 -20.35
N ILE A 363 1.38 6.00 -19.76
CA ILE A 363 0.99 7.42 -19.88
C ILE A 363 2.03 8.35 -19.26
N ALA A 364 2.61 7.96 -18.11
CA ALA A 364 3.58 8.77 -17.39
C ALA A 364 5.05 8.46 -17.77
N GLU A 365 5.27 7.56 -18.73
CA GLU A 365 6.59 7.11 -19.20
C GLU A 365 7.50 6.62 -18.05
N ILE A 366 6.91 5.85 -17.13
CA ILE A 366 7.60 5.32 -15.94
C ILE A 366 8.16 3.94 -16.24
N PRO A 367 9.43 3.64 -15.88
CA PRO A 367 9.97 2.29 -15.95
C PRO A 367 9.06 1.28 -15.23
N MET A 368 8.64 0.26 -15.97
CA MET A 368 7.72 -0.77 -15.48
C MET A 368 8.38 -2.15 -15.52
N VAL A 369 8.13 -2.96 -14.50
CA VAL A 369 8.42 -4.39 -14.49
C VAL A 369 7.10 -5.16 -14.61
N ASP A 370 6.86 -5.79 -15.76
CA ASP A 370 5.70 -6.69 -15.94
C ASP A 370 6.00 -8.04 -15.27
N VAL A 371 5.78 -8.12 -13.95
CA VAL A 371 6.09 -9.34 -13.17
C VAL A 371 5.39 -10.59 -13.72
N PRO A 372 4.11 -10.55 -14.15
CA PRO A 372 3.51 -11.69 -14.83
C PRO A 372 4.36 -12.23 -15.99
N GLN A 373 4.88 -11.34 -16.84
CA GLN A 373 5.76 -11.73 -17.94
C GLN A 373 7.12 -12.23 -17.46
N CYS A 374 7.70 -11.63 -16.41
CA CYS A 374 8.97 -12.07 -15.85
C CYS A 374 8.92 -13.50 -15.28
N LEU A 375 7.75 -13.94 -14.82
CA LEU A 375 7.51 -15.26 -14.24
C LEU A 375 6.95 -16.28 -15.25
N ASP A 376 6.73 -15.90 -16.50
CA ASP A 376 6.28 -16.77 -17.58
C ASP A 376 7.51 -17.27 -18.38
N GLN A 377 7.94 -18.50 -18.12
CA GLN A 377 9.15 -19.09 -18.73
C GLN A 377 8.86 -20.37 -19.48
N ARG A 378 7.75 -21.02 -19.17
CA ARG A 378 7.40 -22.30 -19.74
C ARG A 378 5.99 -22.29 -20.27
N SER A 379 5.79 -23.06 -21.33
CA SER A 379 4.47 -23.36 -21.82
C SER A 379 3.79 -24.35 -20.88
N GLY A 380 2.46 -24.44 -20.93
CA GLY A 380 1.70 -25.47 -20.24
C GLY A 380 2.17 -26.91 -20.51
N SER A 381 2.83 -27.19 -21.65
CA SER A 381 3.44 -28.50 -21.94
C SER A 381 4.85 -28.70 -21.35
N GLY A 382 5.37 -27.73 -20.60
CA GLY A 382 6.69 -27.75 -19.94
C GLY A 382 7.88 -27.31 -20.80
N ALA A 383 7.68 -26.97 -22.09
CA ALA A 383 8.73 -26.41 -22.94
C ALA A 383 9.18 -25.04 -22.42
N ARG A 384 10.47 -24.68 -22.54
CA ARG A 384 11.03 -23.39 -22.08
C ARG A 384 10.69 -22.25 -23.05
N VAL A 385 9.40 -22.00 -23.24
CA VAL A 385 8.87 -20.96 -24.10
C VAL A 385 7.70 -20.30 -23.36
N PRO A 386 7.70 -18.97 -23.16
CA PRO A 386 6.58 -18.29 -22.53
C PRO A 386 5.26 -18.50 -23.28
N ASP A 387 4.16 -18.68 -22.56
CA ASP A 387 2.83 -18.92 -23.16
C ASP A 387 1.76 -17.87 -22.79
N GLY A 388 2.18 -16.85 -22.04
CA GLY A 388 1.35 -15.76 -21.55
C GLY A 388 0.80 -15.96 -20.15
N ILE A 389 1.06 -17.10 -19.48
CA ILE A 389 0.64 -17.40 -18.12
C ILE A 389 1.88 -17.50 -17.23
N ALA A 390 1.90 -16.77 -16.11
CA ALA A 390 3.00 -16.88 -15.15
C ALA A 390 3.09 -18.30 -14.60
N ASP A 391 4.31 -18.86 -14.56
CA ASP A 391 4.52 -20.25 -14.17
C ASP A 391 4.15 -20.45 -12.69
N PRO A 392 3.28 -21.42 -12.37
CA PRO A 392 2.81 -21.61 -11.00
C PRO A 392 3.92 -22.00 -10.01
N GLU A 393 5.05 -22.53 -10.49
CA GLU A 393 6.21 -22.87 -9.66
C GLU A 393 6.87 -21.65 -9.01
N PHE A 394 6.64 -20.46 -9.55
CA PHE A 394 7.13 -19.22 -8.96
C PHE A 394 6.24 -18.67 -7.84
N PHE A 395 5.15 -19.35 -7.49
CA PHE A 395 4.24 -18.92 -6.43
C PHE A 395 4.12 -19.95 -5.30
N ALA A 396 4.20 -19.49 -4.05
CA ALA A 396 3.98 -20.31 -2.86
C ALA A 396 2.48 -20.47 -2.54
N ASP A 397 1.68 -19.50 -2.96
CA ASP A 397 0.22 -19.45 -2.88
C ASP A 397 -0.36 -18.57 -4.01
N HIS A 398 -1.60 -18.10 -3.87
CA HIS A 398 -2.27 -17.24 -4.83
C HIS A 398 -1.51 -16.00 -5.32
N VAL A 399 -0.62 -15.39 -4.53
CA VAL A 399 0.06 -14.12 -4.89
C VAL A 399 1.52 -14.06 -4.46
N HIS A 400 1.94 -14.83 -3.45
CA HIS A 400 3.28 -14.72 -2.90
C HIS A 400 4.29 -15.50 -3.73
N PRO A 401 5.37 -14.86 -4.21
CA PRO A 401 6.42 -15.57 -4.94
C PRO A 401 7.16 -16.58 -4.06
N THR A 402 7.69 -17.63 -4.69
CA THR A 402 8.74 -18.47 -4.08
C THR A 402 10.07 -17.71 -4.02
N VAL A 403 11.09 -18.30 -3.39
CA VAL A 403 12.46 -17.73 -3.39
C VAL A 403 12.93 -17.48 -4.83
N ALA A 404 12.70 -18.43 -5.73
CA ALA A 404 13.03 -18.30 -7.15
C ALA A 404 12.21 -17.18 -7.82
N GLY A 405 10.91 -17.07 -7.52
CA GLY A 405 10.09 -15.97 -8.02
C GLY A 405 10.59 -14.60 -7.56
N HIS A 406 11.00 -14.48 -6.29
CA HIS A 406 11.62 -13.26 -5.76
C HIS A 406 12.95 -12.92 -6.43
N GLN A 407 13.79 -13.89 -6.75
CA GLN A 407 15.04 -13.67 -7.48
C GLN A 407 14.77 -13.12 -8.90
N ARG A 408 13.76 -13.66 -9.59
CA ARG A 408 13.36 -13.17 -10.93
C ARG A 408 12.82 -11.74 -10.90
N ILE A 409 11.97 -11.43 -9.92
CA ILE A 409 11.48 -10.06 -9.71
C ILE A 409 12.65 -9.10 -9.47
N ALA A 410 13.60 -9.50 -8.61
CA ALA A 410 14.76 -8.67 -8.31
C ALA A 410 15.64 -8.42 -9.55
N ALA A 411 15.88 -9.45 -10.37
CA ALA A 411 16.61 -9.30 -11.62
C ALA A 411 15.92 -8.31 -12.56
N ALA A 412 14.62 -8.45 -12.80
CA ALA A 412 13.89 -7.55 -13.68
C ALA A 412 13.83 -6.10 -13.17
N VAL A 413 13.78 -5.90 -11.84
CA VAL A 413 13.90 -4.57 -11.24
C VAL A 413 15.32 -4.03 -11.40
N ALA A 414 16.35 -4.86 -11.23
CA ALA A 414 17.74 -4.48 -11.42
C ALA A 414 18.02 -4.02 -12.86
N ASP A 415 17.44 -4.67 -13.87
CA ASP A 415 17.52 -4.24 -15.27
C ASP A 415 17.02 -2.79 -15.45
N ARG A 416 15.96 -2.39 -14.73
CA ARG A 416 15.48 -1.00 -14.76
C ARG A 416 16.49 -0.02 -14.16
N PHE A 417 17.24 -0.44 -13.14
CA PHE A 417 18.31 0.39 -12.57
C PHE A 417 19.51 0.53 -13.53
N GLU A 418 19.89 -0.54 -14.23
CA GLU A 418 20.89 -0.46 -15.29
C GLU A 418 20.46 0.51 -16.41
N GLU A 419 19.20 0.44 -16.86
CA GLU A 419 18.65 1.39 -17.85
C GLU A 419 18.64 2.84 -17.36
N LEU A 420 18.46 3.05 -16.05
CA LEU A 420 18.59 4.36 -15.40
C LEU A 420 20.05 4.81 -15.24
N GLY A 421 21.03 4.00 -15.69
CA GLY A 421 22.45 4.31 -15.66
C GLY A 421 23.10 4.17 -14.28
N TRP A 422 22.49 3.40 -13.38
CA TRP A 422 23.00 3.25 -12.01
C TRP A 422 24.25 2.38 -11.94
N CYS A 423 24.25 1.28 -12.67
CA CYS A 423 25.30 0.26 -12.68
C CYS A 423 25.33 -0.42 -14.05
N GLN A 424 26.29 -1.32 -14.26
CA GLN A 424 26.32 -2.21 -15.42
C GLN A 424 26.49 -3.64 -14.92
N PHE A 425 25.67 -4.55 -15.44
CA PHE A 425 25.76 -5.97 -15.11
C PHE A 425 26.65 -6.68 -16.13
N ASP A 426 27.73 -7.27 -15.65
CA ASP A 426 28.65 -8.11 -16.41
C ASP A 426 28.81 -9.50 -15.79
N ASP A 427 29.52 -10.40 -16.48
CA ASP A 427 29.75 -11.77 -16.04
C ASP A 427 30.44 -11.84 -14.65
N ALA A 428 31.27 -10.85 -14.31
CA ALA A 428 31.97 -10.80 -13.03
C ALA A 428 31.02 -10.43 -11.89
N SER A 429 30.21 -9.39 -12.07
CA SER A 429 29.17 -8.98 -11.12
C SER A 429 28.13 -10.09 -10.91
N GLU A 430 27.76 -10.81 -11.97
CA GLU A 430 26.82 -11.94 -11.87
C GLU A 430 27.44 -13.11 -11.10
N ALA A 431 28.71 -13.44 -11.34
CA ALA A 431 29.40 -14.48 -10.59
C ALA A 431 29.49 -14.15 -9.08
N GLU A 432 29.83 -12.90 -8.74
CA GLU A 432 29.86 -12.44 -7.35
C GLU A 432 28.47 -12.46 -6.72
N PHE A 433 27.44 -12.03 -7.45
CA PHE A 433 26.06 -12.12 -7.00
C PHE A 433 25.66 -13.56 -6.65
N GLN A 434 26.01 -14.54 -7.50
CA GLN A 434 25.71 -15.95 -7.22
C GLN A 434 26.44 -16.48 -5.97
N LEU A 435 27.67 -16.03 -5.71
CA LEU A 435 28.38 -16.35 -4.46
C LEU A 435 27.67 -15.78 -3.24
N GLN A 436 27.21 -14.52 -3.30
CA GLN A 436 26.47 -13.90 -2.20
C GLN A 436 25.10 -14.55 -1.99
N VAL A 437 24.39 -14.92 -3.07
CA VAL A 437 23.16 -15.70 -2.97
C VAL A 437 23.42 -17.03 -2.27
N ALA A 438 24.47 -17.76 -2.65
CA ALA A 438 24.83 -19.02 -2.00
C ALA A 438 25.15 -18.82 -0.51
N SER A 439 25.87 -17.75 -0.15
CA SER A 439 26.17 -17.40 1.24
C SER A 439 24.89 -17.10 2.04
N VAL A 440 23.97 -16.29 1.49
CA VAL A 440 22.66 -16.04 2.13
C VAL A 440 21.92 -17.36 2.32
N MET A 441 21.80 -18.19 1.29
CA MET A 441 21.07 -19.45 1.39
C MET A 441 21.68 -20.43 2.40
N GLN A 442 23.01 -20.46 2.55
CA GLN A 442 23.70 -21.26 3.56
C GLN A 442 23.51 -20.73 4.99
N SER A 443 23.27 -19.42 5.15
CA SER A 443 23.02 -18.82 6.47
C SER A 443 21.62 -19.11 7.01
N LEU A 444 20.68 -19.54 6.15
CA LEU A 444 19.29 -19.83 6.52
C LEU A 444 19.17 -21.25 7.07
N ASP A 445 18.71 -21.38 8.30
CA ASP A 445 18.51 -22.64 8.98
C ASP A 445 17.12 -23.27 8.71
N GLU A 446 16.90 -24.48 9.23
CA GLU A 446 15.60 -25.14 9.11
C GLU A 446 14.46 -24.35 9.76
N THR A 447 14.76 -23.60 10.83
CA THR A 447 13.81 -22.71 11.53
C THR A 447 13.23 -21.67 10.57
N TYR A 448 14.05 -21.06 9.73
CA TYR A 448 13.62 -20.09 8.72
C TYR A 448 12.54 -20.67 7.80
N PHE A 449 12.81 -21.85 7.22
CA PHE A 449 11.89 -22.51 6.30
C PHE A 449 10.66 -23.07 7.01
N ALA A 450 10.80 -23.58 8.23
CA ALA A 450 9.69 -24.05 9.06
C ALA A 450 8.71 -22.91 9.38
N ARG A 451 9.24 -21.74 9.80
CA ARG A 451 8.43 -20.53 9.99
C ARG A 451 7.73 -20.12 8.70
N GLY A 452 8.42 -20.15 7.56
CA GLY A 452 7.79 -19.87 6.27
C GLY A 452 6.60 -20.79 5.95
N ARG A 453 6.76 -22.10 6.17
CA ARG A 453 5.67 -23.08 5.98
C ARG A 453 4.50 -22.85 6.94
N GLN A 454 4.77 -22.51 8.19
CA GLN A 454 3.75 -22.18 9.19
C GLN A 454 2.92 -20.97 8.75
N ARG A 455 3.58 -19.87 8.34
CA ARG A 455 2.91 -18.66 7.84
C ARG A 455 2.06 -18.95 6.61
N LEU A 456 2.58 -19.77 5.70
CA LEU A 456 1.85 -20.21 4.50
C LEU A 456 0.59 -21.01 4.86
N GLN A 457 0.67 -21.90 5.84
CA GLN A 457 -0.49 -22.64 6.32
C GLN A 457 -1.54 -21.73 6.96
N GLY A 458 -1.11 -20.81 7.82
CA GLY A 458 -1.98 -19.80 8.43
C GLY A 458 -2.71 -18.97 7.37
N LEU A 459 -1.96 -18.46 6.38
CA LEU A 459 -2.52 -17.72 5.25
C LEU A 459 -3.55 -18.53 4.45
N ARG A 460 -3.28 -19.80 4.15
CA ARG A 460 -4.23 -20.67 3.44
C ARG A 460 -5.50 -20.92 4.25
N ARG A 461 -5.43 -20.97 5.58
CA ARG A 461 -6.62 -21.07 6.45
C ARG A 461 -7.40 -19.74 6.44
N TRP A 462 -6.72 -18.62 6.58
CA TRP A 462 -7.33 -17.28 6.55
C TRP A 462 -8.02 -16.98 5.21
N ALA A 463 -7.34 -17.23 4.09
CA ALA A 463 -7.89 -17.00 2.75
C ALA A 463 -9.13 -17.85 2.46
N ALA A 464 -9.28 -18.98 3.16
CA ALA A 464 -10.46 -19.83 3.09
C ALA A 464 -11.56 -19.49 4.12
N GLY A 465 -11.40 -18.38 4.86
CA GLY A 465 -12.33 -17.96 5.92
C GLY A 465 -12.32 -18.84 7.17
N ARG A 466 -11.24 -19.60 7.41
CA ARG A 466 -11.15 -20.63 8.48
C ARG A 466 -10.16 -20.30 9.61
N ALA A 467 -9.56 -19.12 9.63
CA ALA A 467 -8.65 -18.70 10.70
C ALA A 467 -8.86 -17.24 11.07
N ALA A 468 -8.35 -16.87 12.25
CA ALA A 468 -8.16 -15.47 12.64
C ALA A 468 -7.10 -14.80 11.73
N THR A 469 -6.70 -13.57 12.06
CA THR A 469 -5.81 -12.78 11.21
C THR A 469 -4.52 -13.53 10.83
N PRO A 470 -3.96 -13.33 9.63
CA PRO A 470 -2.74 -14.03 9.20
C PRO A 470 -1.54 -13.79 10.14
N ILE A 471 -1.58 -12.70 10.91
CA ILE A 471 -0.53 -12.30 11.84
C ILE A 471 -0.66 -13.06 13.16
N ALA A 472 -1.88 -13.31 13.65
CA ALA A 472 -2.09 -14.10 14.86
C ALA A 472 -1.57 -15.55 14.71
N GLU A 473 -1.55 -16.08 13.48
CA GLU A 473 -0.94 -17.38 13.19
C GLU A 473 0.60 -17.34 13.20
N ASP A 474 1.23 -16.19 12.89
CA ASP A 474 2.69 -16.02 12.93
C ASP A 474 3.25 -16.08 14.37
N GLU A 475 2.44 -15.67 15.36
CA GLU A 475 2.83 -15.58 16.78
C GLU A 475 2.79 -16.92 17.51
N LYS A 476 2.22 -17.96 16.89
CA LYS A 476 2.19 -19.31 17.47
C LYS A 476 3.60 -19.89 17.57
N ALA A 477 3.82 -20.74 18.57
CA ALA A 477 5.05 -21.54 18.64
C ALA A 477 5.21 -22.37 17.35
N LEU A 478 6.47 -22.67 16.97
CA LEU A 478 6.70 -23.63 15.89
C LEU A 478 6.10 -24.98 16.32
N GLU A 479 5.21 -25.51 15.49
CA GLU A 479 4.65 -26.85 15.65
C GLU A 479 5.68 -27.94 15.39
#